data_AF-A0A9N9TB72-F1
#
_entry.id   AF-A0A9N9TB72-F1
#
_cell.length_a   1.000
_cell.length_b   1.000
_cell.length_c   1.000
_cell.angle_alpha   90.00
_cell.angle_beta   90.00
_cell.angle_gamma   90.00
#
_symmetry.space_group_name_H-M   'P 1'
#
loop_
_entity.id
_entity.type
_entity.pdbx_description
1 polymer ?
#
loop_
_entity_poly.entity_id
_entity_poly.type
_entity_poly.pdbx_seq_one_letter_code
_entity_poly.pdbx_strand_id
1 'polypeptide(L)'
;MEDENLDSDADLDIGDSDGEEDSDADEDLAMEVEDNRPKADEMGVEHLATLERLRQNQRQDYLRGSVSGSVQATDRLMKELRDIYRSDSFKNKMYQIELVSDSLYEWNVRLMCVDPDSPLSHDLQMLKEKEGKDAIQLNMLFKDTYPFEPPFVRVVHPIISGGYVLVGGAICMELLTKQGWSSAYTVEAVIMQISATLVKGKARIQFGTPKVCSQGQYSLARAQQSFKSLVQIHEKNGWFTPPKEDG
;
A
#
# COMPACT_ATOMS: atom_id res chain seq x y z
N MET A 1 -101.12 13.22 4.44
CA MET A 1 -99.73 13.35 4.90
C MET A 1 -98.96 12.25 4.18
N GLU A 2 -98.89 12.32 2.84
CA GLU A 2 -98.33 13.40 1.98
C GLU A 2 -96.79 13.36 2.06
N ASP A 3 -96.04 12.99 0.99
CA ASP A 3 -95.83 13.64 -0.33
C ASP A 3 -94.93 14.89 -0.17
N GLU A 4 -93.90 15.24 -0.96
CA GLU A 4 -93.20 14.78 -2.20
C GLU A 4 -91.68 15.19 -2.05
N ASN A 5 -90.63 14.90 -2.85
CA ASN A 5 -90.35 14.24 -4.15
C ASN A 5 -88.98 13.46 -4.04
N LEU A 6 -88.16 12.98 -5.02
CA LEU A 6 -87.70 13.33 -6.39
C LEU A 6 -86.86 14.63 -6.49
N ASP A 7 -85.81 14.79 -7.32
CA ASP A 7 -85.24 14.06 -8.50
C ASP A 7 -83.68 13.87 -8.37
N SER A 8 -82.95 13.01 -9.12
CA SER A 8 -82.39 13.13 -10.51
C SER A 8 -81.46 14.37 -10.73
N ASP A 9 -80.33 14.36 -11.46
CA ASP A 9 -79.53 13.39 -12.25
C ASP A 9 -78.02 13.67 -11.99
N ALA A 10 -76.98 12.91 -12.34
CA ALA A 10 -76.69 11.98 -13.45
C ALA A 10 -76.29 12.62 -14.80
N ASP A 11 -75.36 13.58 -14.79
CA ASP A 11 -74.66 14.06 -16.00
C ASP A 11 -73.32 13.34 -16.26
N LEU A 12 -73.14 12.93 -17.52
CA LEU A 12 -71.89 12.48 -18.14
C LEU A 12 -71.44 13.55 -19.12
N ASP A 13 -70.13 13.74 -19.30
CA ASP A 13 -69.60 14.37 -20.51
C ASP A 13 -68.55 13.46 -21.15
N ILE A 14 -68.53 13.44 -22.48
CA ILE A 14 -67.82 12.44 -23.31
C ILE A 14 -67.07 13.18 -24.43
N GLY A 15 -65.74 13.11 -24.39
CA GLY A 15 -64.86 13.60 -25.45
C GLY A 15 -64.10 12.46 -26.13
N ASP A 16 -64.66 11.96 -27.23
CA ASP A 16 -63.97 11.07 -28.19
C ASP A 16 -62.83 11.86 -28.88
N SER A 17 -61.60 11.37 -28.91
CA SER A 17 -61.00 10.46 -29.93
C SER A 17 -60.39 11.20 -31.13
N ASP A 18 -59.39 10.53 -31.74
CA ASP A 18 -58.68 10.85 -32.98
C ASP A 18 -57.78 12.12 -32.95
N GLY A 19 -56.64 12.18 -33.65
CA GLY A 19 -55.95 11.17 -34.47
C GLY A 19 -54.87 11.82 -35.36
N GLU A 20 -53.86 11.05 -35.79
CA GLU A 20 -52.79 11.41 -36.75
C GLU A 20 -51.77 12.48 -36.21
N GLU A 21 -50.46 12.20 -36.10
CA GLU A 21 -49.41 12.21 -37.17
C GLU A 21 -49.16 13.64 -37.73
N ASP A 22 -47.93 14.16 -37.89
CA ASP A 22 -46.60 13.53 -38.06
C ASP A 22 -45.42 14.51 -37.75
N SER A 23 -44.18 14.12 -38.06
CA SER A 23 -42.92 14.90 -38.24
C SER A 23 -41.99 15.19 -37.04
N ASP A 24 -41.03 14.28 -36.87
CA ASP A 24 -39.57 14.51 -36.94
C ASP A 24 -38.97 15.82 -36.39
N ALA A 25 -38.24 15.68 -35.27
CA ALA A 25 -37.09 16.52 -34.94
C ALA A 25 -36.03 15.68 -34.19
N ASP A 26 -34.99 15.22 -34.89
CA ASP A 26 -33.86 14.51 -34.30
C ASP A 26 -33.03 15.45 -33.39
N GLU A 27 -33.31 15.46 -32.09
CA GLU A 27 -32.33 15.90 -31.09
C GLU A 27 -31.69 14.66 -30.46
N ASP A 28 -30.68 14.14 -31.18
CA ASP A 28 -29.91 12.93 -30.87
C ASP A 28 -29.11 13.11 -29.57
N LEU A 29 -29.81 12.98 -28.43
CA LEU A 29 -29.25 12.90 -27.09
C LEU A 29 -28.52 11.56 -26.94
N ALA A 30 -27.36 11.49 -27.59
CA ALA A 30 -26.33 10.50 -27.35
C ALA A 30 -25.97 10.53 -25.86
N MET A 31 -26.63 9.66 -25.09
CA MET A 31 -26.13 9.26 -23.77
C MET A 31 -24.73 8.74 -24.00
N GLU A 32 -23.73 9.53 -23.61
CA GLU A 32 -22.35 9.07 -23.58
C GLU A 32 -22.32 7.80 -22.75
N VAL A 33 -22.11 6.65 -23.41
CA VAL A 33 -21.92 5.37 -22.75
C VAL A 33 -20.57 5.51 -22.06
N GLU A 34 -20.60 6.00 -20.81
CA GLU A 34 -19.40 6.32 -20.04
C GLU A 34 -18.54 5.06 -20.03
N ASP A 35 -17.38 5.18 -20.67
CA ASP A 35 -16.59 4.05 -21.15
C ASP A 35 -15.83 3.40 -19.99
N ASN A 36 -16.59 2.74 -19.13
CA ASN A 36 -16.13 1.87 -18.07
C ASN A 36 -15.61 0.53 -18.65
N ARG A 37 -14.88 0.59 -19.77
CA ARG A 37 -13.74 -0.30 -19.99
C ARG A 37 -12.89 -0.19 -18.71
N PRO A 38 -12.80 -1.25 -17.88
CA PRO A 38 -11.94 -1.19 -16.71
C PRO A 38 -10.53 -0.90 -17.21
N LYS A 39 -9.93 0.22 -16.76
CA LYS A 39 -8.64 0.75 -17.26
C LYS A 39 -7.71 -0.41 -17.57
N ALA A 40 -7.42 -0.58 -18.87
CA ALA A 40 -6.84 -1.82 -19.38
C ALA A 40 -5.64 -2.23 -18.53
N ASP A 41 -5.61 -3.50 -18.10
CA ASP A 41 -4.77 -3.92 -16.98
C ASP A 41 -3.28 -3.94 -17.38
N GLU A 42 -2.63 -2.77 -17.33
CA GLU A 42 -1.19 -2.54 -17.57
C GLU A 42 -0.29 -3.17 -16.49
N MET A 43 -0.75 -4.27 -15.89
CA MET A 43 0.03 -5.13 -15.03
C MET A 43 0.80 -6.11 -15.89
N GLY A 44 2.12 -6.12 -15.78
CA GLY A 44 2.98 -7.05 -16.52
C GLY A 44 2.57 -8.51 -16.33
N VAL A 45 2.68 -9.32 -17.38
CA VAL A 45 2.22 -10.72 -17.40
C VAL A 45 2.82 -11.55 -16.25
N GLU A 46 4.07 -11.28 -15.87
CA GLU A 46 4.77 -11.90 -14.74
C GLU A 46 4.10 -11.59 -13.37
N HIS A 47 3.57 -10.38 -13.21
CA HIS A 47 2.86 -9.94 -12.01
C HIS A 47 1.45 -10.54 -11.95
N LEU A 48 0.74 -10.61 -13.08
CA LEU A 48 -0.54 -11.32 -13.19
C LEU A 48 -0.39 -12.81 -12.87
N ALA A 49 0.63 -13.47 -13.43
CA ALA A 49 0.95 -14.87 -13.15
C ALA A 49 1.35 -15.09 -11.67
N THR A 50 1.99 -14.10 -11.04
CA THR A 50 2.34 -14.14 -9.61
C THR A 50 1.09 -14.00 -8.73
N LEU A 51 0.20 -13.04 -8.99
CA LEU A 51 -1.06 -12.92 -8.26
C LEU A 51 -1.93 -14.18 -8.39
N GLU A 52 -1.97 -14.81 -9.57
CA GLU A 52 -2.74 -16.03 -9.78
C GLU A 52 -2.11 -17.24 -9.05
N ARG A 53 -0.77 -17.39 -9.08
CA ARG A 53 -0.05 -18.40 -8.29
C ARG A 53 -0.37 -18.29 -6.79
N LEU A 54 -0.39 -17.06 -6.26
CA LEU A 54 -0.68 -16.80 -4.84
C LEU A 54 -2.12 -17.18 -4.45
N ARG A 55 -3.12 -16.91 -5.30
CA ARG A 55 -4.50 -17.40 -5.08
C ARG A 55 -4.59 -18.93 -5.04
N GLN A 56 -3.86 -19.59 -5.94
CA GLN A 56 -3.86 -21.04 -6.04
C GLN A 56 -3.19 -21.69 -4.82
N ASN A 57 -2.09 -21.11 -4.34
CA ASN A 57 -1.44 -21.49 -3.07
C ASN A 57 -2.41 -21.30 -1.89
N GLN A 58 -2.98 -20.09 -1.72
CA GLN A 58 -3.96 -19.79 -0.64
C GLN A 58 -5.12 -20.80 -0.61
N ARG A 59 -5.68 -21.16 -1.77
CA ARG A 59 -6.74 -22.16 -1.89
C ARG A 59 -6.25 -23.57 -1.53
N GLN A 60 -5.02 -23.93 -1.89
CA GLN A 60 -4.43 -25.22 -1.56
C GLN A 60 -4.15 -25.36 -0.06
N ASP A 61 -3.65 -24.31 0.59
CA ASP A 61 -3.40 -24.30 2.03
C ASP A 61 -4.70 -24.31 2.85
N TYR A 62 -5.75 -23.63 2.37
CA TYR A 62 -7.09 -23.74 2.97
C TYR A 62 -7.62 -25.17 2.94
N LEU A 63 -7.47 -25.87 1.81
CA LEU A 63 -7.87 -27.28 1.67
C LEU A 63 -7.01 -28.26 2.48
N ARG A 64 -5.79 -27.87 2.86
CA ARG A 64 -4.86 -28.67 3.70
C ARG A 64 -4.94 -28.36 5.19
N GLY A 65 -5.57 -27.24 5.58
CA GLY A 65 -5.50 -26.72 6.95
C GLY A 65 -4.15 -26.08 7.30
N SER A 66 -3.29 -25.79 6.32
CA SER A 66 -1.97 -25.16 6.48
C SER A 66 -1.98 -23.64 6.35
N VAL A 67 -3.15 -23.00 6.52
CA VAL A 67 -3.35 -21.55 6.33
C VAL A 67 -2.44 -20.73 7.24
N SER A 68 -1.56 -19.93 6.64
CA SER A 68 -0.83 -18.87 7.33
C SER A 68 -1.71 -17.63 7.49
N GLY A 69 -1.95 -17.20 8.73
CA GLY A 69 -2.60 -15.93 9.03
C GLY A 69 -4.13 -15.94 8.92
N SER A 70 -4.72 -14.74 8.74
CA SER A 70 -6.17 -14.54 8.69
C SER A 70 -6.64 -14.22 7.27
N VAL A 71 -7.90 -14.58 6.96
CA VAL A 71 -8.53 -14.29 5.66
C VAL A 71 -8.49 -12.78 5.36
N GLN A 72 -8.90 -11.95 6.33
CA GLN A 72 -8.89 -10.49 6.20
C GLN A 72 -7.50 -9.91 5.92
N ALA A 73 -6.47 -10.41 6.61
CA ALA A 73 -5.09 -10.00 6.36
C ALA A 73 -4.63 -10.44 4.97
N THR A 74 -4.92 -11.68 4.57
CA THR A 74 -4.53 -12.23 3.26
C THR A 74 -5.17 -11.46 2.10
N ASP A 75 -6.48 -11.20 2.20
CA ASP A 75 -7.24 -10.46 1.18
C ASP A 75 -6.76 -9.01 1.08
N ARG A 76 -6.43 -8.37 2.21
CA ARG A 76 -5.82 -7.03 2.21
C ARG A 76 -4.43 -7.05 1.56
N LEU A 77 -3.58 -8.02 1.89
CA LEU A 77 -2.23 -8.14 1.29
C LEU A 77 -2.29 -8.41 -0.23
N MET A 78 -3.25 -9.22 -0.67
CA MET A 78 -3.57 -9.47 -2.08
C MET A 78 -4.18 -8.26 -2.82
N LYS A 79 -4.70 -7.28 -2.09
CA LYS A 79 -5.06 -5.96 -2.62
C LYS A 79 -3.83 -5.05 -2.71
N GLU A 80 -3.08 -4.89 -1.62
CA GLU A 80 -1.87 -4.04 -1.57
C GLU A 80 -0.86 -4.40 -2.66
N LEU A 81 -0.54 -5.69 -2.82
CA LEU A 81 0.40 -6.15 -3.85
C LEU A 81 -0.10 -5.88 -5.27
N ARG A 82 -1.41 -6.02 -5.50
CA ARG A 82 -2.06 -5.76 -6.79
C ARG A 82 -2.08 -4.27 -7.13
N ASP A 83 -2.32 -3.41 -6.14
CA ASP A 83 -2.35 -1.97 -6.33
C ASP A 83 -0.93 -1.44 -6.58
N ILE A 84 0.07 -1.94 -5.85
CA ILE A 84 1.51 -1.68 -6.11
C ILE A 84 1.89 -2.07 -7.54
N TYR A 85 1.51 -3.26 -8.02
CA TYR A 85 1.81 -3.69 -9.38
C TYR A 85 1.16 -2.83 -10.49
N ARG A 86 0.27 -1.88 -10.15
CA ARG A 86 -0.27 -0.89 -11.08
C ARG A 86 0.27 0.53 -10.87
N SER A 87 0.98 0.79 -9.76
CA SER A 87 1.39 2.14 -9.40
C SER A 87 2.53 2.67 -10.26
N ASP A 88 2.55 3.99 -10.47
CA ASP A 88 3.60 4.63 -11.26
C ASP A 88 4.97 4.55 -10.56
N SER A 89 5.02 4.55 -9.22
CA SER A 89 6.27 4.36 -8.47
C SER A 89 6.92 3.00 -8.77
N PHE A 90 6.10 1.95 -8.87
CA PHE A 90 6.56 0.60 -9.17
C PHE A 90 6.90 0.44 -10.67
N LYS A 91 6.03 0.93 -11.58
CA LYS A 91 6.30 0.96 -13.03
C LYS A 91 7.60 1.70 -13.37
N ASN A 92 7.86 2.83 -12.71
CA ASN A 92 9.08 3.62 -12.85
C ASN A 92 10.29 3.04 -12.08
N LYS A 93 10.14 1.85 -11.47
CA LYS A 93 11.21 1.10 -10.80
C LYS A 93 11.86 1.84 -9.62
N MET A 94 11.12 2.72 -8.95
CA MET A 94 11.59 3.40 -7.72
C MET A 94 11.94 2.38 -6.63
N TYR A 95 11.17 1.30 -6.57
CA TYR A 95 11.43 0.12 -5.76
C TYR A 95 11.04 -1.17 -6.51
N GLN A 96 11.50 -2.32 -5.99
CA GLN A 96 11.09 -3.66 -6.43
C GLN A 96 10.60 -4.46 -5.22
N ILE A 97 9.71 -5.44 -5.43
CA ILE A 97 9.18 -6.33 -4.38
C ILE A 97 9.39 -7.79 -4.77
N GLU A 98 9.86 -8.59 -3.82
CA GLU A 98 10.03 -10.03 -3.91
C GLU A 98 9.38 -10.69 -2.67
N LEU A 99 8.56 -11.73 -2.87
CA LEU A 99 7.92 -12.44 -1.77
C LEU A 99 8.83 -13.57 -1.28
N VAL A 100 9.14 -13.60 0.02
CA VAL A 100 10.04 -14.60 0.59
C VAL A 100 9.32 -15.94 0.63
N SER A 101 9.79 -16.90 -0.18
CA SER A 101 9.18 -18.23 -0.32
C SER A 101 7.70 -18.20 -0.75
N ASP A 102 7.32 -17.27 -1.65
CA ASP A 102 5.93 -16.99 -2.05
C ASP A 102 4.99 -16.57 -0.87
N SER A 103 5.54 -16.21 0.29
CA SER A 103 4.76 -15.76 1.45
C SER A 103 4.18 -14.36 1.25
N LEU A 104 2.85 -14.24 1.34
CA LEU A 104 2.19 -12.94 1.45
C LEU A 104 2.53 -12.19 2.74
N TYR A 105 3.14 -12.84 3.74
CA TYR A 105 3.42 -12.26 5.05
C TYR A 105 4.89 -11.83 5.24
N GLU A 106 5.81 -12.15 4.33
CA GLU A 106 7.20 -11.65 4.36
C GLU A 106 7.66 -11.17 2.98
N TRP A 107 7.89 -9.86 2.85
CA TRP A 107 8.30 -9.23 1.59
C TRP A 107 9.71 -8.65 1.72
N ASN A 108 10.57 -8.93 0.74
CA ASN A 108 11.78 -8.13 0.48
C ASN A 108 11.39 -6.95 -0.40
N VAL A 109 11.79 -5.74 -0.01
CA VAL A 109 11.60 -4.52 -0.83
C VAL A 109 12.96 -3.90 -1.12
N ARG A 110 13.33 -3.78 -2.39
CA ARG A 110 14.57 -3.09 -2.81
C ARG A 110 14.23 -1.66 -3.18
N LEU A 111 14.64 -0.68 -2.38
CA LEU A 111 14.62 0.73 -2.79
C LEU A 111 15.75 0.96 -3.78
N MET A 112 15.41 1.16 -5.05
CA MET A 112 16.37 1.38 -6.15
C MET A 112 16.64 2.87 -6.37
N CYS A 113 15.64 3.71 -6.07
CA CYS A 113 15.71 5.16 -6.23
C CYS A 113 15.43 5.87 -4.90
N VAL A 114 16.20 6.93 -4.67
CA VAL A 114 16.04 7.92 -3.59
C VAL A 114 16.20 9.29 -4.23
N ASP A 115 15.95 10.37 -3.48
CA ASP A 115 16.22 11.75 -3.91
C ASP A 115 17.61 11.87 -4.58
N PRO A 116 17.69 12.26 -5.88
CA PRO A 116 18.93 12.24 -6.64
C PRO A 116 19.98 13.23 -6.11
N ASP A 117 19.54 14.34 -5.51
CA ASP A 117 20.40 15.39 -4.93
C ASP A 117 20.89 15.02 -3.52
N SER A 118 20.37 13.94 -2.94
CA SER A 118 20.77 13.47 -1.62
C SER A 118 22.16 12.79 -1.63
N PRO A 119 22.97 12.92 -0.56
CA PRO A 119 24.20 12.15 -0.39
C PRO A 119 23.99 10.63 -0.40
N LEU A 120 22.76 10.15 -0.16
CA LEU A 120 22.38 8.75 -0.20
C LEU A 120 22.30 8.21 -1.65
N SER A 121 21.89 9.03 -2.61
CA SER A 121 21.93 8.70 -4.05
C SER A 121 23.35 8.41 -4.51
N HIS A 122 24.31 9.28 -4.16
CA HIS A 122 25.73 9.07 -4.49
C HIS A 122 26.32 7.86 -3.74
N ASP A 123 25.93 7.62 -2.48
CA ASP A 123 26.31 6.41 -1.78
C ASP A 123 25.80 5.13 -2.48
N LEU A 124 24.57 5.11 -3.01
CA LEU A 124 24.04 3.95 -3.75
C LEU A 124 24.81 3.69 -5.05
N GLN A 125 25.29 4.74 -5.73
CA GLN A 125 26.19 4.60 -6.89
C GLN A 125 27.51 3.93 -6.46
N MET A 126 28.13 4.40 -5.37
CA MET A 126 29.33 3.77 -4.81
C MET A 126 29.11 2.32 -4.32
N LEU A 127 27.92 1.97 -3.84
CA LEU A 127 27.58 0.58 -3.47
C LEU A 127 27.54 -0.31 -4.73
N LYS A 128 27.01 0.22 -5.84
CA LYS A 128 26.96 -0.50 -7.12
C LYS A 128 28.37 -0.80 -7.65
N GLU A 129 29.26 0.18 -7.56
CA GLU A 129 30.67 0.04 -7.97
C GLU A 129 31.47 -0.94 -7.09
N LYS A 130 31.22 -0.96 -5.77
CA LYS A 130 32.03 -1.72 -4.79
C LYS A 130 31.51 -3.12 -4.50
N GLU A 131 30.19 -3.31 -4.47
CA GLU A 131 29.54 -4.58 -4.09
C GLU A 131 28.64 -5.17 -5.18
N GLY A 132 28.47 -4.49 -6.32
CA GLY A 132 27.55 -4.93 -7.39
C GLY A 132 26.07 -4.75 -7.03
N LYS A 133 25.76 -3.98 -5.98
CA LYS A 133 24.39 -3.79 -5.44
C LYS A 133 24.01 -2.32 -5.48
N ASP A 134 22.81 -2.05 -5.96
CA ASP A 134 22.33 -0.70 -6.26
C ASP A 134 21.03 -0.36 -5.53
N ALA A 135 20.80 -0.97 -4.36
CA ALA A 135 19.55 -0.81 -3.63
C ALA A 135 19.72 -0.90 -2.10
N ILE A 136 18.82 -0.22 -1.38
CA ILE A 136 18.58 -0.50 0.04
C ILE A 136 17.54 -1.62 0.12
N GLN A 137 17.96 -2.80 0.57
CA GLN A 137 17.06 -3.92 0.81
C GLN A 137 16.41 -3.76 2.19
N LEU A 138 15.10 -3.60 2.19
CA LEU A 138 14.21 -3.70 3.33
C LEU A 138 13.57 -5.09 3.40
N ASN A 139 13.10 -5.45 4.59
CA ASN A 139 12.29 -6.64 4.84
C ASN A 139 11.07 -6.21 5.66
N MET A 140 9.88 -6.52 5.15
CA MET A 140 8.58 -6.20 5.76
C MET A 140 7.92 -7.49 6.23
N LEU A 141 7.62 -7.57 7.52
CA LEU A 141 6.92 -8.69 8.14
C LEU A 141 5.51 -8.26 8.55
N PHE A 142 4.52 -8.88 7.93
CA PHE A 142 3.10 -8.68 8.23
C PHE A 142 2.62 -9.75 9.21
N LYS A 143 1.54 -9.45 9.95
CA LYS A 143 0.88 -10.39 10.87
C LYS A 143 -0.50 -10.78 10.36
N ASP A 144 -1.05 -11.83 10.97
CA ASP A 144 -2.47 -12.19 10.94
C ASP A 144 -3.41 -11.05 11.38
N THR A 145 -2.92 -10.12 12.21
CA THR A 145 -3.59 -8.88 12.66
C THR A 145 -3.51 -7.70 11.69
N TYR A 146 -2.80 -7.80 10.56
CA TYR A 146 -2.77 -6.75 9.53
C TYR A 146 -4.17 -6.61 8.87
N PRO A 147 -4.71 -5.40 8.62
CA PRO A 147 -4.07 -4.09 8.69
C PRO A 147 -4.26 -3.34 10.03
N PHE A 148 -4.68 -3.99 11.11
CA PHE A 148 -4.90 -3.32 12.40
C PHE A 148 -3.60 -3.06 13.18
N GLU A 149 -2.59 -3.93 13.04
CA GLU A 149 -1.22 -3.65 13.46
C GLU A 149 -0.33 -3.30 12.24
N PRO A 150 0.68 -2.41 12.41
CA PRO A 150 1.62 -2.08 11.33
C PRO A 150 2.50 -3.28 10.94
N PRO A 151 3.02 -3.30 9.70
CA PRO A 151 4.11 -4.20 9.35
C PRO A 151 5.36 -3.87 10.17
N PHE A 152 6.08 -4.89 10.63
CA PHE A 152 7.41 -4.70 11.18
C PHE A 152 8.41 -4.57 10.03
N VAL A 153 9.02 -3.39 9.88
CA VAL A 153 9.97 -3.11 8.80
C VAL A 153 11.39 -2.91 9.32
N ARG A 154 12.36 -3.51 8.64
CA ARG A 154 13.79 -3.36 8.92
C ARG A 154 14.60 -3.21 7.63
N VAL A 155 15.74 -2.53 7.72
CA VAL A 155 16.83 -2.63 6.75
C VAL A 155 17.53 -3.98 6.91
N VAL A 156 17.83 -4.63 5.78
CA VAL A 156 18.62 -5.87 5.68
C VAL A 156 20.05 -5.52 5.29
N HIS A 157 20.21 -4.71 4.26
CA HIS A 157 21.48 -4.29 3.67
C HIS A 157 21.24 -3.00 2.85
N PRO A 158 22.21 -2.08 2.72
CA PRO A 158 23.52 -2.05 3.39
C PRO A 158 23.42 -1.60 4.86
N ILE A 159 24.56 -1.51 5.54
CA ILE A 159 24.63 -0.87 6.86
C ILE A 159 24.54 0.65 6.67
N ILE A 160 23.57 1.28 7.34
CA ILE A 160 23.28 2.71 7.26
C ILE A 160 23.64 3.39 8.59
N SER A 161 24.10 4.64 8.51
CA SER A 161 24.16 5.60 9.63
C SER A 161 23.24 6.77 9.34
N GLY A 162 22.52 7.28 10.36
CA GLY A 162 21.46 8.28 10.14
C GLY A 162 20.18 7.65 9.62
N GLY A 163 19.33 8.43 8.94
CA GLY A 163 18.10 7.95 8.31
C GLY A 163 17.06 7.39 9.27
N TYR A 164 17.17 7.71 10.57
CA TYR A 164 16.40 7.08 11.65
C TYR A 164 16.58 5.54 11.74
N VAL A 165 17.64 4.98 11.13
CA VAL A 165 17.96 3.54 11.19
C VAL A 165 18.71 3.23 12.49
N LEU A 166 18.18 2.29 13.26
CA LEU A 166 18.72 1.85 14.54
C LEU A 166 19.66 0.64 14.41
N VAL A 167 20.33 0.32 15.51
CA VAL A 167 21.13 -0.91 15.67
C VAL A 167 20.30 -2.13 15.27
N GLY A 168 20.92 -3.06 14.54
CA GLY A 168 20.25 -4.27 14.03
C GLY A 168 19.37 -4.05 12.79
N GLY A 169 19.12 -2.81 12.38
CA GLY A 169 18.40 -2.46 11.15
C GLY A 169 16.94 -2.03 11.35
N ALA A 170 16.44 -1.89 12.59
CA ALA A 170 15.09 -1.36 12.82
C ALA A 170 14.97 0.11 12.37
N ILE A 171 13.79 0.53 11.93
CA ILE A 171 13.53 1.89 11.46
C ILE A 171 12.71 2.64 12.52
N CYS A 172 13.14 3.85 12.89
CA CYS A 172 12.46 4.70 13.86
C CYS A 172 11.49 5.67 13.19
N MET A 173 10.24 5.24 13.01
CA MET A 173 9.16 6.01 12.40
C MET A 173 7.84 5.81 13.15
N GLU A 174 7.14 6.91 13.44
CA GLU A 174 5.90 6.91 14.24
C GLU A 174 4.80 6.01 13.65
N LEU A 175 4.60 6.07 12.32
CA LEU A 175 3.63 5.21 11.61
C LEU A 175 3.93 3.70 11.68
N LEU A 176 5.14 3.29 12.04
CA LEU A 176 5.47 1.87 12.26
C LEU A 176 5.18 1.42 13.70
N THR A 177 4.60 2.29 14.54
CA THR A 177 4.18 1.99 15.91
C THR A 177 2.67 2.02 16.06
N LYS A 178 2.14 1.43 17.14
CA LYS A 178 0.69 1.32 17.38
C LYS A 178 -0.01 2.68 17.52
N GLN A 179 0.75 3.70 17.89
CA GLN A 179 0.27 5.06 18.16
C GLN A 179 0.13 5.87 16.87
N GLY A 180 1.04 5.69 15.90
CA GLY A 180 1.03 6.40 14.62
C GLY A 180 0.46 5.61 13.44
N TRP A 181 0.30 4.29 13.57
CA TRP A 181 -0.24 3.45 12.48
C TRP A 181 -1.72 3.71 12.24
N SER A 182 -2.09 3.81 10.97
CA SER A 182 -3.48 3.77 10.52
C SER A 182 -3.66 2.65 9.50
N SER A 183 -4.71 1.85 9.67
CA SER A 183 -5.09 0.82 8.70
C SER A 183 -5.46 1.38 7.32
N ALA A 184 -5.63 2.70 7.19
CA ALA A 184 -5.85 3.39 5.92
C ALA A 184 -4.56 3.58 5.09
N TYR A 185 -3.37 3.45 5.68
CA TYR A 185 -2.12 3.53 4.92
C TYR A 185 -1.96 2.32 3.99
N THR A 186 -1.53 2.57 2.75
CA THR A 186 -1.11 1.53 1.80
C THR A 186 0.36 1.16 2.04
N VAL A 187 0.74 -0.05 1.63
CA VAL A 187 2.12 -0.54 1.70
C VAL A 187 3.03 0.29 0.79
N GLU A 188 2.53 0.76 -0.36
CA GLU A 188 3.25 1.75 -1.18
C GLU A 188 3.56 3.03 -0.40
N ALA A 189 2.58 3.63 0.27
CA ALA A 189 2.79 4.86 1.03
C ALA A 189 3.85 4.66 2.12
N VAL A 190 3.84 3.51 2.80
CA VAL A 190 4.88 3.14 3.78
C VAL A 190 6.27 3.01 3.12
N ILE A 191 6.38 2.33 1.97
CA ILE A 191 7.66 2.16 1.25
C ILE A 191 8.22 3.53 0.80
N MET A 192 7.39 4.37 0.20
CA MET A 192 7.78 5.70 -0.27
C MET A 192 8.12 6.64 0.89
N GLN A 193 7.36 6.60 1.99
CA GLN A 193 7.65 7.40 3.19
C GLN A 193 8.94 6.94 3.88
N ILE A 194 9.27 5.65 3.90
CA ILE A 194 10.58 5.16 4.39
C ILE A 194 11.72 5.73 3.52
N SER A 195 11.58 5.72 2.19
CA SER A 195 12.59 6.32 1.29
C SER A 195 12.80 7.81 1.60
N ALA A 196 11.73 8.59 1.75
CA ALA A 196 11.77 10.00 2.12
C ALA A 196 12.37 10.23 3.54
N THR A 197 12.04 9.39 4.53
CA THR A 197 12.59 9.48 5.89
C THR A 197 14.07 9.13 5.95
N LEU A 198 14.56 8.20 5.13
CA LEU A 198 16.00 7.92 5.00
C LEU A 198 16.75 9.17 4.50
N VAL A 199 16.24 9.84 3.46
CA VAL A 199 16.80 11.09 2.92
C VAL A 199 16.74 12.22 3.95
N LYS A 200 15.55 12.52 4.51
CA LYS A 200 15.36 13.60 5.49
C LYS A 200 16.16 13.38 6.78
N GLY A 201 16.32 12.13 7.20
CA GLY A 201 17.20 11.72 8.31
C GLY A 201 18.69 11.70 7.96
N LYS A 202 19.09 12.13 6.76
CA LYS A 202 20.48 12.21 6.27
C LYS A 202 21.20 10.86 6.34
N ALA A 203 20.53 9.79 5.93
CA ALA A 203 21.11 8.45 5.81
C ALA A 203 22.38 8.46 4.95
N ARG A 204 23.41 7.74 5.41
CA ARG A 204 24.66 7.47 4.69
C ARG A 204 25.00 5.99 4.77
N ILE A 205 25.56 5.42 3.71
CA ILE A 205 26.02 4.03 3.68
C ILE A 205 27.39 3.91 4.36
N GLN A 206 27.52 2.97 5.28
CA GLN A 206 28.77 2.67 5.98
C GLN A 206 29.59 1.66 5.16
N PHE A 207 30.55 2.15 4.37
CA PHE A 207 31.45 1.32 3.57
C PHE A 207 32.59 0.71 4.38
N GLY A 208 32.86 -0.58 4.14
CA GLY A 208 34.01 -1.31 4.69
C GLY A 208 33.70 -2.11 5.95
N THR A 209 34.68 -2.93 6.38
CA THR A 209 34.49 -3.86 7.49
C THR A 209 34.30 -3.09 8.81
N PRO A 210 33.18 -3.28 9.53
CA PRO A 210 32.92 -2.57 10.77
C PRO A 210 33.93 -2.98 11.84
N LYS A 211 34.78 -2.03 12.25
CA LYS A 211 35.91 -2.25 13.18
C LYS A 211 35.51 -2.74 14.58
N VAL A 212 34.21 -2.77 14.88
CA VAL A 212 33.64 -3.35 16.10
C VAL A 212 32.52 -4.30 15.71
N CYS A 213 32.64 -5.57 16.07
CA CYS A 213 31.70 -6.64 15.67
C CYS A 213 30.26 -6.41 16.16
N SER A 214 30.05 -5.52 17.14
CA SER A 214 28.73 -5.21 17.70
C SER A 214 27.86 -4.31 16.81
N GLN A 215 28.43 -3.49 15.92
CA GLN A 215 27.64 -2.57 15.06
C GLN A 215 27.36 -3.16 13.66
N GLY A 216 28.12 -4.16 13.24
CA GLY A 216 28.21 -4.59 11.83
C GLY A 216 27.12 -5.52 11.28
N GLN A 217 26.22 -6.04 12.10
CA GLN A 217 25.26 -7.07 11.69
C GLN A 217 23.81 -6.66 11.95
N TYR A 218 23.14 -6.24 10.88
CA TYR A 218 21.68 -6.20 10.85
C TYR A 218 21.12 -7.62 10.90
N SER A 219 20.06 -7.81 11.67
CA SER A 219 19.44 -9.12 11.92
C SER A 219 18.08 -8.94 12.57
N LEU A 220 17.14 -9.85 12.26
CA LEU A 220 15.75 -9.75 12.71
C LEU A 220 15.64 -9.61 14.24
N ALA A 221 16.34 -10.45 15.00
CA ALA A 221 16.32 -10.43 16.46
C ALA A 221 16.81 -9.09 17.05
N ARG A 222 17.86 -8.49 16.46
CA ARG A 222 18.41 -7.21 16.93
C ARG A 222 17.54 -6.03 16.55
N ALA A 223 16.98 -6.04 15.33
CA ALA A 223 15.97 -5.05 14.93
C ALA A 223 14.75 -5.11 15.85
N GLN A 224 14.20 -6.31 16.13
CA GLN A 224 13.08 -6.49 17.05
C GLN A 224 13.41 -6.01 18.48
N GLN A 225 14.64 -6.22 18.95
CA GLN A 225 15.08 -5.70 20.26
C GLN A 225 15.11 -4.17 20.28
N SER A 226 15.75 -3.54 19.30
CA SER A 226 15.82 -2.07 19.22
C SER A 226 14.45 -1.41 19.01
N PHE A 227 13.54 -2.05 18.26
CA PHE A 227 12.17 -1.59 18.11
C PHE A 227 11.35 -1.69 19.41
N LYS A 228 11.51 -2.77 20.20
CA LYS A 228 10.88 -2.87 21.53
C LYS A 228 11.33 -1.74 22.47
N SER A 229 12.63 -1.40 22.47
CA SER A 229 13.15 -0.28 23.25
C SER A 229 12.68 1.08 22.73
N LEU A 230 12.58 1.27 21.41
CA LEU A 230 12.00 2.46 20.79
C LEU A 230 10.58 2.70 21.30
N VAL A 231 9.70 1.69 21.20
CA VAL A 231 8.28 1.84 21.58
C VAL A 231 8.16 2.25 23.04
N GLN A 232 8.90 1.61 23.94
CA GLN A 232 8.93 1.95 25.36
C GLN A 232 9.43 3.38 25.66
N ILE A 233 10.33 3.91 24.84
CA ILE A 233 10.84 5.28 24.98
C ILE A 233 9.80 6.30 24.50
N HIS A 234 9.16 6.06 23.35
CA HIS A 234 8.17 6.99 22.79
C HIS A 234 6.81 6.91 23.48
N GLU A 235 6.40 5.76 24.02
CA GLU A 235 5.23 5.65 24.91
C GLU A 235 5.39 6.47 26.20
N LYS A 236 6.64 6.68 26.66
CA LYS A 236 6.93 7.48 27.85
C LYS A 236 7.16 8.96 27.55
N ASN A 237 7.84 9.28 26.44
CA ASN A 237 8.35 10.61 26.15
C ASN A 237 7.58 11.35 25.03
N GLY A 238 6.66 10.66 24.34
CA GLY A 238 5.97 11.14 23.15
C GLY A 238 6.80 11.01 21.86
N TRP A 239 6.18 11.38 20.74
CA TRP A 239 6.85 11.58 19.46
C TRP A 239 7.13 13.07 19.23
N PHE A 240 8.27 13.37 18.61
CA PHE A 240 8.60 14.74 18.21
C PHE A 240 7.94 15.05 16.87
N THR A 241 6.94 15.94 16.87
CA THR A 241 6.35 16.49 15.65
C THR A 241 7.19 17.70 15.19
N PRO A 242 7.84 17.65 14.00
CA PRO A 242 8.57 18.81 13.49
C PRO A 242 7.64 20.01 13.21
N PRO A 243 8.13 21.25 13.28
CA PRO A 243 7.40 22.42 12.81
C PRO A 243 6.97 22.27 11.34
N LYS A 244 5.84 22.89 10.98
CA LYS A 244 5.28 22.84 9.62
C LYS A 244 6.15 23.49 8.54
N GLU A 245 7.21 24.20 8.93
CA GLU A 245 8.10 24.96 8.06
C GLU A 245 9.27 24.11 7.53
N ASP A 246 9.53 22.93 8.10
CA ASP A 246 10.49 21.93 7.59
C ASP A 246 9.83 20.99 6.54
N GLY A 247 8.86 21.48 5.75
CA GLY A 247 7.96 20.69 4.89
C GLY A 247 8.25 20.81 3.40
#